data_AF-A0A0G4KZW0-F1
#
_entry.id   AF-A0A0G4KZW0-F1
#
_cell.length_a   1.000
_cell.length_b   1.000
_cell.length_c   1.000
_cell.angle_alpha   90.00
_cell.angle_beta   90.00
_cell.angle_gamma   90.00
#
_symmetry.space_group_name_H-M   'P 1'
#
loop_
_entity.id
_entity.type
_entity.pdbx_description
1 polymer ?
#
loop_
_entity_poly.entity_id
_entity_poly.type
_entity_poly.pdbx_seq_one_letter_code
_entity_poly.pdbx_strand_id
1 'polypeptide(L)'
;MPGLVSATGVLGFLADEENELKVFALETLNDDIDTIWTEVAGALGQIEALYEDESFPDRQLAALVLAKVYYHLQAYNESMSFALAAGDLFKLDAPGEFEETIISKCVDHYIAVCASEHTVPTAVKNDASLPALATTFASGAADGTALMSPTTPFSQTTLPSKSLLSRASVDNTILDPTFQPVKEGRSGSIAPVADKSTREALQRVVEHLFESCLKEGRYRQVVGIAVEAKNLEVLRRVIKRASDDEKTAKGKASDAPSPADELMEYALSICMDLVQERSFRTEILRLILDLLNDIPNPDYFAIAKCVVYLNSDEEASHMLRQLVSNEDRVSITN
;
A
#
# COMPACT_ATOMS: atom_id res chain seq x y z
N MET A 1 30.62 -14.10 37.13
CA MET A 1 29.80 -12.88 37.31
C MET A 1 30.23 -11.94 36.21
N PRO A 2 29.57 -11.91 35.05
CA PRO A 2 29.81 -10.82 34.11
C PRO A 2 29.28 -9.56 34.80
N GLY A 3 30.15 -8.60 35.05
CA GLY A 3 29.75 -7.33 35.65
C GLY A 3 28.73 -6.66 34.74
N LEU A 4 27.68 -6.08 35.31
CA LEU A 4 26.87 -5.11 34.59
C LEU A 4 27.84 -4.01 34.14
N VAL A 5 28.18 -4.00 32.86
CA VAL A 5 28.93 -2.91 32.26
C VAL A 5 27.93 -1.77 32.17
N SER A 6 27.91 -0.90 33.19
CA SER A 6 27.04 0.26 33.15
C SER A 6 27.51 1.19 32.03
N ALA A 7 26.58 1.56 31.15
CA ALA A 7 26.80 2.48 30.05
C ALA A 7 27.00 3.92 30.51
N THR A 8 26.77 4.23 31.80
CA THR A 8 26.92 5.59 32.37
C THR A 8 28.25 6.26 32.00
N GLY A 9 29.37 5.51 31.98
CA GLY A 9 30.67 6.06 31.59
C GLY A 9 30.74 6.43 30.10
N VAL A 10 30.15 5.61 29.24
CA VAL A 10 30.11 5.81 27.79
C VAL A 10 29.14 6.95 27.42
N LEU A 11 28.01 7.03 28.12
CA LEU A 11 27.04 8.13 27.97
C LEU A 11 27.65 9.49 28.37
N GLY A 12 28.61 9.50 29.30
CA GLY A 12 29.35 10.72 29.65
C GLY A 12 30.11 11.32 28.46
N PHE A 13 30.67 10.49 27.59
CA PHE A 13 31.38 10.93 26.39
C PHE A 13 30.47 11.57 25.33
N LEU A 14 29.14 11.36 25.39
CA LEU A 14 28.20 12.04 24.49
C LEU A 14 28.09 13.54 24.80
N ALA A 15 28.42 13.95 26.03
CA ALA A 15 28.39 15.35 26.48
C ALA A 15 29.72 16.09 26.26
N ASP A 16 30.78 15.40 25.83
CA ASP A 16 32.08 16.02 25.56
C ASP A 16 32.05 16.89 24.28
N GLU A 17 33.03 17.79 24.12
CA GLU A 17 33.12 18.66 22.94
C GLU A 17 33.77 17.96 21.73
N GLU A 18 34.57 16.92 21.96
CA GLU A 18 35.31 16.23 20.90
C GLU A 18 34.43 15.24 20.12
N ASN A 19 34.35 15.43 18.79
CA ASN A 19 33.54 14.56 17.93
C ASN A 19 34.03 13.11 17.93
N GLU A 20 35.33 12.86 18.07
CA GLU A 20 35.89 11.50 18.08
C GLU A 20 35.39 10.68 19.29
N LEU A 21 35.24 11.32 20.45
CA LEU A 21 34.70 10.68 21.65
C LEU A 21 33.21 10.34 21.50
N LYS A 22 32.44 11.21 20.83
CA LYS A 22 31.03 10.95 20.53
C LYS A 22 30.86 9.79 19.57
N VAL A 23 31.71 9.69 18.54
CA VAL A 23 31.67 8.56 17.59
C VAL A 23 32.01 7.26 18.31
N PHE A 24 33.08 7.24 19.10
CA PHE A 24 33.44 6.07 19.91
C PHE A 24 32.33 5.65 20.87
N ALA A 25 31.66 6.63 21.50
CA ALA A 25 30.52 6.37 22.35
C ALA A 25 29.37 5.73 21.56
N LEU A 26 28.99 6.28 20.41
CA LEU A 26 27.92 5.75 19.57
C LEU A 26 28.22 4.34 19.03
N GLU A 27 29.46 4.04 18.64
CA GLU A 27 29.86 2.69 18.21
C GLU A 27 29.72 1.69 19.37
N THR A 28 30.26 2.04 20.54
CA THR A 28 30.17 1.20 21.75
C THR A 28 28.71 0.97 22.15
N LEU A 29 27.88 2.01 22.05
CA LEU A 29 26.45 1.91 22.34
C LEU A 29 25.72 0.99 21.35
N ASN A 30 26.07 1.04 20.06
CA ASN A 30 25.45 0.23 19.02
C ASN A 30 25.75 -1.27 19.17
N ASP A 31 26.93 -1.63 19.68
CA ASP A 31 27.37 -3.02 19.84
C ASP A 31 26.66 -3.72 21.02
N ASP A 32 26.42 -3.02 22.13
CA ASP A 32 25.85 -3.59 23.36
C ASP A 32 24.39 -3.20 23.61
N ILE A 33 23.71 -2.54 22.65
CA ILE A 33 22.41 -1.88 22.85
C ILE A 33 21.33 -2.79 23.44
N ASP A 34 21.30 -4.07 23.07
CA ASP A 34 20.28 -5.02 23.55
C ASP A 34 20.36 -5.25 25.07
N THR A 35 21.51 -4.98 25.68
CA THR A 35 21.71 -5.08 27.13
C THR A 35 21.53 -3.73 27.83
N ILE A 36 21.99 -2.64 27.20
CA ILE A 36 22.08 -1.32 27.83
C ILE A 36 20.95 -0.35 27.46
N TRP A 37 19.98 -0.76 26.63
CA TRP A 37 18.91 0.11 26.11
C TRP A 37 18.17 0.90 27.20
N THR A 38 17.99 0.33 28.40
CA THR A 38 17.31 1.02 29.52
C THR A 38 18.10 2.22 30.05
N GLU A 39 19.44 2.15 30.06
CA GLU A 39 20.31 3.26 30.46
C GLU A 39 20.37 4.31 29.35
N VAL A 40 20.49 3.86 28.09
CA VAL A 40 20.53 4.73 26.91
C VAL A 40 19.21 5.49 26.71
N ALA A 41 18.07 4.86 27.04
CA ALA A 41 16.76 5.50 26.98
C ALA A 41 16.69 6.78 27.83
N GLY A 42 17.43 6.84 28.94
CA GLY A 42 17.53 8.05 29.77
C GLY A 42 18.29 9.21 29.11
N ALA A 43 19.12 8.93 28.11
CA ALA A 43 19.94 9.89 27.38
C ALA A 43 19.47 10.12 25.93
N LEU A 44 18.28 9.65 25.55
CA LEU A 44 17.75 9.78 24.18
C LEU A 44 17.80 11.21 23.64
N GLY A 45 17.40 12.19 24.44
CA GLY A 45 17.39 13.59 24.00
C GLY A 45 18.78 14.14 23.65
N GLN A 46 19.86 13.58 24.21
CA GLN A 46 21.22 13.95 23.82
C GLN A 46 21.58 13.34 22.46
N ILE A 47 21.21 12.08 22.23
CA ILE A 47 21.47 11.39 20.96
C ILE A 47 20.64 12.00 19.83
N GLU A 48 19.40 12.43 20.11
CA GLU A 48 18.56 13.19 19.17
C GLU A 48 19.18 14.54 18.83
N ALA A 49 19.67 15.29 19.82
CA ALA A 49 20.36 16.55 19.55
C ALA A 49 21.62 16.35 18.68
N LEU A 50 22.36 15.25 18.87
CA LEU A 50 23.49 14.89 18.02
C LEU A 50 23.07 14.50 16.60
N TYR A 51 21.93 13.83 16.45
CA TYR A 51 21.37 13.51 15.13
C TYR A 51 20.87 14.77 14.41
N GLU A 52 20.28 15.72 15.12
CA GLU A 52 19.81 16.99 14.55
C GLU A 52 20.95 17.94 14.15
N ASP A 53 22.12 17.83 14.79
CA ASP A 53 23.29 18.64 14.48
C ASP A 53 23.87 18.33 13.09
N GLU A 54 23.77 19.30 12.17
CA GLU A 54 24.31 19.18 10.82
C GLU A 54 25.85 19.18 10.75
N SER A 55 26.52 19.66 11.80
CA SER A 55 27.98 19.74 11.87
C SER A 55 28.64 18.41 12.24
N PHE A 56 27.87 17.44 12.75
CA PHE A 56 28.37 16.15 13.16
C PHE A 56 28.61 15.22 11.94
N PRO A 57 29.78 14.58 11.82
CA PRO A 57 30.08 13.73 10.66
C PRO A 57 29.28 12.42 10.63
N ASP A 58 29.05 11.76 11.77
CA ASP A 58 28.47 10.41 11.85
C ASP A 58 27.00 10.41 12.30
N ARG A 59 26.19 11.32 11.74
CA ARG A 59 24.75 11.41 12.04
C ARG A 59 23.98 10.13 11.75
N GLN A 60 24.42 9.39 10.74
CA GLN A 60 23.83 8.10 10.37
C GLN A 60 23.99 7.08 11.50
N LEU A 61 25.12 7.09 12.21
CA LEU A 61 25.38 6.19 13.34
C LEU A 61 24.49 6.54 14.52
N ALA A 62 24.34 7.84 14.81
CA ALA A 62 23.40 8.33 15.83
C ALA A 62 21.95 7.91 15.50
N ALA A 63 21.54 8.03 14.24
CA ALA A 63 20.23 7.58 13.78
C ALA A 63 20.04 6.06 13.97
N LEU A 64 21.07 5.25 13.71
CA LEU A 64 21.00 3.80 13.91
C LEU A 64 20.83 3.44 15.39
N VAL A 65 21.59 4.09 16.28
CA VAL A 65 21.45 3.88 17.74
C VAL A 65 20.06 4.29 18.22
N LEU A 66 19.55 5.45 17.78
CA LEU A 66 18.18 5.89 18.08
C LEU A 66 17.15 4.86 17.61
N ALA A 67 17.30 4.37 16.38
CA ALA A 67 16.38 3.38 15.82
C ALA A 67 16.31 2.12 16.70
N LYS A 68 17.46 1.60 17.13
CA LYS A 68 17.53 0.41 17.99
C LYS A 68 16.97 0.66 19.39
N VAL A 69 17.19 1.83 19.98
CA VAL A 69 16.58 2.17 21.29
C VAL A 69 15.06 2.30 21.17
N TYR A 70 14.57 2.97 20.14
CA TYR A 70 13.13 3.11 19.90
C TYR A 70 12.44 1.77 19.60
N TYR A 71 13.16 0.84 18.97
CA TYR A 71 12.69 -0.53 18.80
C TYR A 71 12.45 -1.22 20.15
N HIS A 72 13.40 -1.13 21.08
CA HIS A 72 13.24 -1.69 22.44
C HIS A 72 12.14 -0.99 23.25
N LEU A 73 11.89 0.29 22.99
CA LEU A 73 10.75 1.04 23.54
C LEU A 73 9.40 0.71 22.87
N GLN A 74 9.38 -0.18 21.87
CA GLN A 74 8.21 -0.56 21.08
C GLN A 74 7.58 0.60 20.28
N ALA A 75 8.33 1.68 20.11
CA ALA A 75 7.98 2.83 19.29
C ALA A 75 8.45 2.59 17.85
N TYR A 76 7.76 1.67 17.16
CA TYR A 76 8.21 1.17 15.85
C TYR A 76 8.18 2.20 14.72
N ASN A 77 7.29 3.20 14.80
CA ASN A 77 7.17 4.23 13.77
C ASN A 77 8.38 5.18 13.81
N GLU A 78 8.75 5.61 15.00
CA GLU A 78 9.94 6.40 15.28
C GLU A 78 11.19 5.60 14.93
N SER A 79 11.27 4.34 15.39
CA SER A 79 12.36 3.43 15.05
C SER A 79 12.56 3.28 13.54
N MET A 80 11.48 3.10 12.78
CA MET A 80 11.52 3.04 11.32
C MET A 80 12.05 4.33 10.70
N SER A 81 11.58 5.50 11.16
CA SER A 81 12.03 6.78 10.60
C SER A 81 13.54 7.02 10.80
N PHE A 82 14.07 6.68 11.98
CA PHE A 82 15.51 6.77 12.26
C PHE A 82 16.31 5.69 11.52
N ALA A 83 15.77 4.48 11.36
CA ALA A 83 16.41 3.42 10.56
C ALA A 83 16.53 3.83 9.08
N LEU A 84 15.49 4.47 8.53
CA LEU A 84 15.51 5.02 7.17
C LEU A 84 16.49 6.19 7.03
N ALA A 85 16.68 6.99 8.09
CA ALA A 85 17.65 8.07 8.13
C ALA A 85 19.10 7.59 8.24
N ALA A 86 19.34 6.43 8.87
CA ALA A 86 20.66 5.80 8.96
C ALA A 86 21.21 5.37 7.58
N GLY A 87 20.32 5.20 6.58
CA GLY A 87 20.72 4.95 5.19
C GLY A 87 21.58 3.69 5.06
N ASP A 88 22.82 3.86 4.62
CA ASP A 88 23.74 2.75 4.29
C ASP A 88 24.19 1.93 5.51
N LEU A 89 24.09 2.50 6.72
CA LEU A 89 24.39 1.77 7.96
C LEU A 89 23.29 0.76 8.32
N PHE A 90 22.06 0.97 7.82
CA PHE A 90 20.96 0.03 8.00
C PHE A 90 21.06 -1.09 6.94
N LYS A 91 21.65 -2.22 7.33
CA LYS A 91 21.86 -3.38 6.46
C LYS A 91 20.62 -4.26 6.39
N LEU A 92 19.98 -4.29 5.23
CA LEU A 92 18.76 -5.08 4.98
C LEU A 92 18.99 -6.60 4.94
N ASP A 93 20.22 -7.02 4.61
CA ASP A 93 20.57 -8.44 4.44
C ASP A 93 21.10 -9.09 5.73
N ALA A 94 21.14 -8.34 6.84
CA ALA A 94 21.60 -8.86 8.12
C ALA A 94 20.49 -9.71 8.77
N PRO A 95 20.77 -10.96 9.19
CA PRO A 95 19.81 -11.75 9.92
C PRO A 95 19.68 -11.24 11.36
N GLY A 96 18.61 -10.50 11.65
CA GLY A 96 18.32 -9.96 12.98
C GLY A 96 16.84 -9.62 13.19
N GLU A 97 16.38 -9.74 14.43
CA GLU A 97 14.97 -9.50 14.79
C GLU A 97 14.58 -8.03 14.60
N PHE A 98 15.54 -7.12 14.85
CA PHE A 98 15.38 -5.69 14.62
C PHE A 98 15.14 -5.40 13.14
N GLU A 99 16.05 -5.86 12.27
CA GLU A 99 15.99 -5.64 10.82
C GLU A 99 14.70 -6.21 10.22
N GLU A 100 14.33 -7.45 10.57
CA GLU A 100 13.09 -8.08 10.08
C GLU A 100 11.84 -7.29 10.50
N THR A 101 11.79 -6.83 11.75
CA THR A 101 10.63 -6.07 12.25
C THR A 101 10.52 -4.71 11.59
N ILE A 102 11.64 -3.99 11.43
CA ILE A 102 11.65 -2.68 10.77
C ILE A 102 11.35 -2.81 9.28
N ILE A 103 11.87 -3.84 8.61
CA ILE A 103 11.53 -4.15 7.21
C ILE A 103 10.03 -4.41 7.06
N SER A 104 9.43 -5.20 7.96
CA SER A 104 7.99 -5.46 7.98
C SER A 104 7.18 -4.16 8.12
N LYS A 105 7.62 -3.26 9.02
CA LYS A 105 7.01 -1.93 9.20
C LYS A 105 7.17 -1.03 7.98
N CYS A 106 8.32 -1.04 7.32
CA CYS A 106 8.55 -0.34 6.06
C CYS A 106 7.56 -0.81 4.98
N VAL A 107 7.35 -2.12 4.83
CA VAL A 107 6.41 -2.65 3.84
C VAL A 107 4.97 -2.24 4.17
N ASP A 108 4.54 -2.37 5.43
CA ASP A 108 3.21 -1.95 5.87
C ASP A 108 2.98 -0.45 5.62
N HIS A 109 3.99 0.39 5.92
CA HIS A 109 3.93 1.84 5.69
C HIS A 109 3.85 2.18 4.20
N TYR A 110 4.68 1.54 3.38
CA TYR A 110 4.68 1.70 1.93
C TYR A 110 3.31 1.36 1.32
N ILE A 111 2.71 0.22 1.73
CA ILE A 111 1.37 -0.19 1.29
C ILE A 111 0.35 0.91 1.63
N ALA A 112 0.37 1.43 2.86
CA ALA A 112 -0.57 2.45 3.30
C ALA A 112 -0.41 3.77 2.51
N VAL A 113 0.83 4.20 2.27
CA VAL A 113 1.12 5.43 1.50
C VAL A 113 0.62 5.27 0.06
N CYS A 114 1.02 4.20 -0.64
CA CYS A 114 0.61 3.99 -2.04
C CYS A 114 -0.91 3.82 -2.17
N ALA A 115 -1.55 3.08 -1.26
CA ALA A 115 -2.99 2.89 -1.28
C ALA A 115 -3.77 4.19 -1.04
N SER A 116 -3.22 5.14 -0.26
CA SER A 116 -3.81 6.46 -0.02
C SER A 116 -3.69 7.41 -1.22
N GLU A 117 -2.63 7.26 -2.01
CA GLU A 117 -2.38 8.06 -3.21
C GLU A 117 -3.09 7.53 -4.45
N HIS A 118 -3.50 6.27 -4.42
CA HIS A 118 -4.29 5.67 -5.49
C HIS A 118 -5.67 6.35 -5.58
N THR A 119 -5.77 7.33 -6.47
CA THR A 119 -7.04 7.92 -6.88
C THR A 119 -7.57 7.19 -8.10
N VAL A 120 -8.77 6.61 -7.99
CA VAL A 120 -9.46 6.01 -9.14
C VAL A 120 -9.62 7.09 -10.23
N PRO A 121 -9.29 6.80 -11.51
CA PRO A 121 -9.66 7.66 -12.62
C PRO A 121 -11.19 7.74 -12.65
N THR A 122 -11.75 8.81 -12.10
CA THR A 122 -13.19 9.03 -12.14
C THR A 122 -13.55 9.20 -13.62
N ALA A 123 -14.43 8.33 -14.12
CA ALA A 123 -15.06 8.53 -15.41
C ALA A 123 -15.47 10.00 -15.53
N VAL A 124 -15.13 10.64 -16.65
CA VAL A 124 -15.46 12.02 -16.99
C VAL A 124 -16.86 12.32 -16.44
N LYS A 125 -16.97 13.28 -15.52
CA LYS A 125 -18.26 13.83 -15.11
C LYS A 125 -18.91 14.36 -16.38
N ASN A 126 -19.72 13.54 -17.04
CA ASN A 126 -20.67 14.04 -18.02
C ASN A 126 -21.56 15.00 -17.23
N ASP A 127 -21.39 16.28 -17.52
CA ASP A 127 -22.20 17.39 -17.02
C ASP A 127 -23.63 17.22 -17.54
N ALA A 128 -24.34 16.24 -16.99
CA ALA A 128 -25.75 16.04 -17.20
C ALA A 128 -26.48 16.90 -16.16
N SER A 129 -26.44 18.22 -16.36
CA SER A 129 -27.41 19.12 -15.76
C SER A 129 -28.79 18.77 -16.32
N LEU A 130 -29.43 17.76 -15.74
CA LEU A 130 -30.85 17.50 -15.96
C LEU A 130 -31.61 18.73 -15.40
N PRO A 131 -32.43 19.42 -16.21
CA PRO A 131 -33.19 20.56 -15.70
C PRO A 131 -34.24 20.05 -14.73
N ALA A 132 -34.13 20.48 -13.46
CA ALA A 132 -35.12 20.21 -12.44
C ALA A 132 -36.45 20.87 -12.86
N LEU A 133 -37.40 20.04 -13.28
CA LEU A 133 -38.77 20.45 -13.60
C LEU A 133 -39.52 20.69 -12.28
N ALA A 134 -39.32 21.86 -11.69
CA ALA A 134 -40.11 22.32 -10.56
C ALA A 134 -40.34 23.83 -10.64
N THR A 135 -41.61 24.20 -10.54
CA THR A 135 -42.15 25.53 -10.18
C THR A 135 -42.60 26.44 -11.33
N THR A 136 -43.66 26.04 -12.04
CA THR A 136 -44.54 26.98 -12.75
C THR A 136 -46.02 26.61 -12.59
N PHE A 137 -46.57 26.69 -11.38
CA PHE A 137 -48.02 26.83 -11.20
C PHE A 137 -48.33 27.67 -9.96
N ALA A 138 -48.41 28.99 -10.15
CA ALA A 138 -49.14 29.89 -9.27
C ALA A 138 -49.63 31.08 -10.10
N SER A 139 -50.73 30.91 -10.85
CA SER A 139 -51.54 32.02 -11.37
C SER A 139 -52.91 31.47 -11.81
N GLY A 140 -53.99 31.85 -11.13
CA GLY A 140 -55.36 31.58 -11.58
C GLY A 140 -56.36 31.47 -10.43
N ALA A 141 -56.94 32.61 -10.06
CA ALA A 141 -58.06 32.69 -9.13
C ALA A 141 -59.42 32.45 -9.82
N ALA A 142 -60.37 32.01 -8.99
CA ALA A 142 -61.83 32.15 -9.08
C ALA A 142 -62.68 31.03 -9.73
N ASP A 143 -63.67 30.64 -8.93
CA ASP A 143 -65.01 30.09 -9.22
C ASP A 143 -65.24 28.57 -9.40
N GLY A 144 -66.12 28.05 -8.52
CA GLY A 144 -67.20 27.15 -8.97
C GLY A 144 -67.23 25.72 -8.43
N THR A 145 -67.94 25.52 -7.31
CA THR A 145 -68.88 24.41 -7.02
C THR A 145 -68.44 22.93 -7.13
N ALA A 146 -68.32 22.31 -5.94
CA ALA A 146 -68.86 21.02 -5.51
C ALA A 146 -69.26 19.95 -6.55
N LEU A 147 -68.60 18.79 -6.51
CA LEU A 147 -69.23 17.47 -6.63
C LEU A 147 -68.53 16.46 -5.70
N MET A 148 -69.32 15.85 -4.83
CA MET A 148 -68.94 14.78 -3.90
C MET A 148 -68.78 13.45 -4.66
N SER A 149 -67.93 12.50 -4.25
CA SER A 149 -68.24 11.47 -3.25
C SER A 149 -67.27 10.24 -3.48
N PRO A 150 -67.36 9.09 -2.75
CA PRO A 150 -66.33 8.66 -1.80
C PRO A 150 -65.83 7.20 -2.02
N THR A 151 -64.59 6.82 -1.64
CA THR A 151 -64.31 5.47 -1.09
C THR A 151 -62.85 5.30 -0.63
N THR A 152 -62.73 4.92 0.66
CA THR A 152 -61.68 4.13 1.31
C THR A 152 -60.38 4.79 1.80
N PRO A 153 -59.84 4.31 2.94
CA PRO A 153 -59.28 5.15 3.98
C PRO A 153 -57.77 4.99 4.16
N PHE A 154 -57.19 5.81 5.04
CA PHE A 154 -55.82 5.75 5.54
C PHE A 154 -54.80 6.62 4.80
N SER A 155 -54.84 7.93 5.07
CA SER A 155 -53.68 8.81 4.94
C SER A 155 -53.79 9.93 5.96
N GLN A 156 -53.43 9.62 7.21
CA GLN A 156 -52.86 10.61 8.10
C GLN A 156 -51.39 10.26 8.28
N THR A 157 -50.54 10.97 7.54
CA THR A 157 -49.17 11.22 7.99
C THR A 157 -48.89 12.68 7.68
N THR A 158 -49.11 13.46 8.73
CA THR A 158 -48.54 14.79 8.93
C THR A 158 -47.03 14.73 8.64
N LEU A 159 -46.60 15.43 7.59
CA LEU A 159 -45.18 15.69 7.32
C LEU A 159 -44.53 16.34 8.55
N PRO A 160 -43.50 15.74 9.19
CA PRO A 160 -42.66 16.50 10.09
C PRO A 160 -41.70 17.35 9.24
N SER A 161 -41.59 18.61 9.66
CA SER A 161 -40.82 19.67 9.02
C SER A 161 -39.32 19.41 9.03
N LYS A 162 -38.70 19.66 7.86
CA LYS A 162 -37.36 20.22 7.64
C LYS A 162 -36.13 19.45 8.18
N SER A 163 -35.38 18.89 7.23
CA SER A 163 -33.93 19.10 7.06
C SER A 163 -33.04 18.88 8.29
N LEU A 164 -32.58 17.63 8.50
CA LEU A 164 -31.50 17.27 9.42
C LEU A 164 -30.35 16.51 8.73
N LEU A 165 -30.08 16.79 7.46
CA LEU A 165 -28.88 16.27 6.77
C LEU A 165 -28.01 17.42 6.25
N SER A 166 -27.64 18.32 7.16
CA SER A 166 -26.59 19.30 6.92
C SER A 166 -25.81 19.56 8.20
N ARG A 167 -24.83 18.72 8.50
CA ARG A 167 -23.66 19.16 9.28
C ARG A 167 -22.39 18.58 8.68
N ALA A 168 -21.52 19.49 8.27
CA ALA A 168 -20.11 19.26 8.06
C ALA A 168 -19.42 18.92 9.40
N SER A 169 -18.37 18.12 9.30
CA SER A 169 -17.19 17.98 10.18
C SER A 169 -17.12 18.91 11.39
N VAL A 170 -17.05 18.36 12.61
CA VAL A 170 -15.87 18.22 13.52
C VAL A 170 -16.39 17.56 14.81
N ASP A 171 -15.75 16.49 15.30
CA ASP A 171 -15.04 16.48 16.60
C ASP A 171 -14.66 15.09 17.08
N ASN A 172 -13.43 15.05 17.61
CA ASN A 172 -12.82 13.97 18.38
C ASN A 172 -13.35 13.95 19.83
N THR A 173 -13.09 12.84 20.51
CA THR A 173 -13.06 12.63 21.98
C THR A 173 -14.38 12.65 22.77
N ILE A 174 -14.74 11.50 23.38
CA ILE A 174 -14.87 11.28 24.84
C ILE A 174 -15.44 9.86 25.12
N LEU A 175 -14.53 8.97 25.57
CA LEU A 175 -14.57 7.92 26.60
C LEU A 175 -15.84 7.07 26.88
N ASP A 176 -15.68 5.73 26.80
CA ASP A 176 -16.22 4.77 27.78
C ASP A 176 -15.31 3.50 27.86
N PRO A 177 -14.99 2.94 29.05
CA PRO A 177 -14.04 1.85 29.22
C PRO A 177 -14.75 0.51 29.44
N THR A 178 -14.64 -0.40 28.48
CA THR A 178 -14.82 -1.84 28.75
C THR A 178 -13.95 -2.62 27.77
N PHE A 179 -12.96 -3.30 28.35
CA PHE A 179 -12.03 -4.21 27.67
C PHE A 179 -12.75 -5.14 26.67
N GLN A 180 -12.41 -5.01 25.40
CA GLN A 180 -12.57 -6.05 24.39
C GLN A 180 -11.23 -6.22 23.65
N PRO A 181 -10.86 -7.45 23.25
CA PRO A 181 -9.58 -7.71 22.62
C PRO A 181 -9.55 -7.03 21.25
N VAL A 182 -8.70 -6.02 21.11
CA VAL A 182 -8.47 -5.37 19.82
C VAL A 182 -7.75 -6.37 18.93
N LYS A 183 -8.47 -6.94 17.96
CA LYS A 183 -7.81 -7.34 16.71
C LYS A 183 -7.36 -6.05 16.05
N GLU A 184 -6.13 -5.64 16.33
CA GLU A 184 -5.46 -4.57 15.60
C GLU A 184 -5.40 -5.00 14.12
N GLY A 185 -6.34 -4.50 13.33
CA GLY A 185 -6.14 -4.44 11.89
C GLY A 185 -4.89 -3.61 11.65
N ARG A 186 -4.00 -4.12 10.79
CA ARG A 186 -2.69 -3.56 10.38
C ARG A 186 -2.63 -2.05 10.07
N SER A 187 -3.75 -1.34 10.03
CA SER A 187 -3.84 0.04 9.53
C SER A 187 -4.16 1.11 10.59
N GLY A 188 -4.30 0.75 11.88
CA GLY A 188 -4.74 1.70 12.91
C GLY A 188 -3.69 2.71 13.41
N SER A 189 -2.41 2.48 13.15
CA SER A 189 -1.30 3.28 13.72
C SER A 189 -0.24 3.60 12.66
N ILE A 190 -0.68 4.04 11.48
CA ILE A 190 0.22 4.54 10.44
C ILE A 190 -0.04 6.05 10.33
N ALA A 191 0.75 6.84 11.07
CA ALA A 191 0.79 8.27 10.85
C ALA A 191 1.27 8.53 9.41
N PRO A 192 0.66 9.47 8.67
CA PRO A 192 1.16 9.85 7.36
C PRO A 192 2.58 10.39 7.55
N VAL A 193 3.57 9.74 6.93
CA VAL A 193 4.95 10.24 6.90
C VAL A 193 4.90 11.59 6.20
N ALA A 194 5.15 12.65 6.97
CA ALA A 194 5.08 14.02 6.50
C ALA A 194 6.29 14.40 5.62
N ASP A 195 7.43 13.73 5.80
CA ASP A 195 8.68 14.13 5.19
C ASP A 195 8.98 13.41 3.86
N LYS A 196 9.24 14.23 2.83
CA LYS A 196 9.61 13.76 1.49
C LYS A 196 10.88 12.88 1.51
N SER A 197 11.86 13.23 2.34
CA SER A 197 13.11 12.47 2.50
C SER A 197 12.84 11.05 3.01
N THR A 198 11.98 10.91 4.02
CA THR A 198 11.59 9.63 4.60
C THR A 198 10.82 8.78 3.59
N ARG A 199 9.97 9.41 2.76
CA ARG A 199 9.29 8.71 1.66
C ARG A 199 10.26 8.19 0.59
N GLU A 200 11.25 8.99 0.21
CA GLU A 200 12.28 8.57 -0.75
C GLU A 200 13.15 7.44 -0.16
N ALA A 201 13.49 7.52 1.13
CA ALA A 201 14.20 6.45 1.83
C ALA A 201 13.40 5.15 1.91
N LEU A 202 12.11 5.26 2.26
CA LEU A 202 11.18 4.14 2.27
C LEU A 202 11.09 3.46 0.89
N GLN A 203 10.96 4.25 -0.17
CA GLN A 203 10.91 3.75 -1.53
C GLN A 203 12.22 3.04 -1.92
N ARG A 204 13.39 3.58 -1.54
CA ARG A 204 14.69 2.93 -1.77
C ARG A 204 14.79 1.57 -1.10
N VAL A 205 14.37 1.47 0.17
CA VAL A 205 14.38 0.20 0.91
C VAL A 205 13.43 -0.82 0.27
N VAL A 206 12.20 -0.42 -0.07
CA VAL A 206 11.22 -1.31 -0.68
C VAL A 206 11.65 -1.78 -2.07
N GLU A 207 12.23 -0.90 -2.90
CA GLU A 207 12.75 -1.31 -4.21
C GLU A 207 13.92 -2.28 -4.06
N HIS A 208 14.82 -2.10 -3.08
CA HIS A 208 15.87 -3.08 -2.78
C HIS A 208 15.29 -4.44 -2.39
N LEU A 209 14.27 -4.46 -1.52
CA LEU A 209 13.57 -5.70 -1.13
C LEU A 209 12.90 -6.37 -2.32
N PHE A 210 12.29 -5.59 -3.22
CA PHE A 210 11.72 -6.11 -4.46
C PHE A 210 12.81 -6.71 -5.35
N GLU A 211 13.92 -6.01 -5.57
CA GLU A 211 15.03 -6.55 -6.36
C GLU A 211 15.58 -7.86 -5.79
N SER A 212 15.78 -7.96 -4.47
CA SER A 212 16.23 -9.20 -3.82
C SER A 212 15.22 -10.34 -4.04
N CYS A 213 13.93 -10.09 -3.84
CA CYS A 213 12.88 -11.08 -4.11
C CYS A 213 12.83 -11.50 -5.59
N LEU A 214 12.97 -10.56 -6.52
CA LEU A 214 12.95 -10.82 -7.97
C LEU A 214 14.17 -11.64 -8.40
N LYS A 215 15.36 -11.33 -7.88
CA LYS A 215 16.60 -12.10 -8.15
C LYS A 215 16.48 -13.54 -7.67
N GLU A 216 15.79 -13.77 -6.56
CA GLU A 216 15.53 -15.11 -6.02
C GLU A 216 14.34 -15.84 -6.68
N GLY A 217 13.64 -15.21 -7.63
CA GLY A 217 12.45 -15.78 -8.27
C GLY A 217 11.20 -15.80 -7.38
N ARG A 218 11.20 -15.06 -6.25
CA ARG A 218 10.07 -14.94 -5.32
C ARG A 218 9.04 -13.91 -5.80
N TYR A 219 8.62 -13.99 -7.06
CA TYR A 219 7.72 -13.00 -7.67
C TYR A 219 6.37 -12.87 -6.98
N ARG A 220 5.80 -13.98 -6.46
CA ARG A 220 4.49 -14.00 -5.81
C ARG A 220 4.41 -13.03 -4.61
N GLN A 221 5.51 -12.88 -3.87
CA GLN A 221 5.58 -11.96 -2.74
C GLN A 221 5.43 -10.50 -3.19
N VAL A 222 6.17 -10.12 -4.24
CA VAL A 222 6.12 -8.76 -4.79
C VAL A 222 4.75 -8.47 -5.42
N VAL A 223 4.14 -9.45 -6.09
CA VAL A 223 2.77 -9.33 -6.61
C VAL A 223 1.77 -9.07 -5.48
N GLY A 224 1.86 -9.81 -4.38
CA GLY A 224 1.00 -9.60 -3.21
C GLY A 224 1.13 -8.18 -2.67
N ILE A 225 2.36 -7.71 -2.44
CA ILE A 225 2.62 -6.34 -1.95
C ILE A 225 2.10 -5.29 -2.95
N ALA A 226 2.32 -5.49 -4.25
CA ALA A 226 1.87 -4.55 -5.29
C ALA A 226 0.34 -4.43 -5.35
N VAL A 227 -0.38 -5.54 -5.20
CA VAL A 227 -1.84 -5.55 -5.15
C VAL A 227 -2.36 -4.86 -3.87
N GLU A 228 -1.77 -5.16 -2.70
CA GLU A 228 -2.15 -4.50 -1.44
C GLU A 228 -1.86 -2.98 -1.49
N ALA A 229 -0.72 -2.58 -2.05
CA ALA A 229 -0.32 -1.18 -2.24
C ALA A 229 -1.11 -0.44 -3.33
N LYS A 230 -2.02 -1.12 -4.05
CA LYS A 230 -2.72 -0.60 -5.23
C LYS A 230 -1.79 -0.03 -6.32
N ASN A 231 -0.60 -0.59 -6.44
CA ASN A 231 0.42 -0.12 -7.37
C ASN A 231 0.45 -0.99 -8.64
N LEU A 232 -0.34 -0.60 -9.64
CA LEU A 232 -0.44 -1.28 -10.93
C LEU A 232 0.87 -1.24 -11.73
N GLU A 233 1.69 -0.21 -11.55
CA GLU A 233 2.98 -0.10 -12.24
C GLU A 233 3.95 -1.18 -11.77
N VAL A 234 4.05 -1.39 -10.46
CA VAL A 234 4.86 -2.47 -9.87
C VAL A 234 4.31 -3.83 -10.30
N LEU A 235 2.99 -4.02 -10.26
CA LEU A 235 2.36 -5.27 -10.71
C LEU A 235 2.73 -5.60 -12.17
N ARG A 236 2.59 -4.63 -13.09
CA ARG A 236 2.98 -4.78 -14.50
C ARG A 236 4.47 -5.10 -14.64
N ARG A 237 5.32 -4.37 -13.92
CA ARG A 237 6.78 -4.52 -13.96
C ARG A 237 7.20 -5.95 -13.56
N VAL A 238 6.64 -6.47 -12.47
CA VAL A 238 6.97 -7.79 -11.92
C VAL A 238 6.55 -8.91 -12.87
N ILE A 239 5.34 -8.84 -13.44
CA ILE A 239 4.86 -9.84 -14.40
C ILE A 239 5.75 -9.84 -15.66
N LYS A 240 6.09 -8.67 -16.21
CA LYS A 240 6.99 -8.57 -17.37
C LYS A 240 8.39 -9.10 -17.04
N ARG A 241 8.94 -8.74 -15.89
CA ARG A 241 10.24 -9.22 -15.42
C ARG A 241 10.29 -10.75 -15.34
N ALA A 242 9.26 -11.38 -14.78
CA ALA A 242 9.14 -12.84 -14.71
C ALA A 242 9.11 -13.49 -16.10
N SER A 243 8.39 -12.88 -17.05
CA SER A 243 8.34 -13.37 -18.44
C SER A 243 9.70 -13.23 -19.16
N ASP A 244 10.47 -12.19 -18.85
CA ASP A 244 11.78 -11.97 -19.46
C ASP A 244 12.87 -12.83 -18.83
N ASP A 245 12.85 -13.02 -17.50
CA ASP A 245 13.72 -13.98 -16.82
C ASP A 245 13.52 -15.39 -17.37
N GLU A 246 12.29 -15.76 -17.69
CA GLU A 246 12.03 -17.03 -18.35
C GLU A 246 12.66 -17.10 -19.75
N LYS A 247 12.50 -16.07 -20.60
CA LYS A 247 13.12 -16.03 -21.94
C LYS A 247 14.64 -16.14 -21.89
N THR A 248 15.26 -15.52 -20.88
CA THR A 248 16.72 -15.61 -20.69
C THR A 248 17.17 -16.96 -20.14
N ALA A 249 16.39 -17.59 -19.27
CA ALA A 249 16.67 -18.91 -18.71
C ALA A 249 16.41 -20.05 -19.72
N LYS A 250 15.41 -19.91 -20.61
CA LYS A 250 15.04 -20.90 -21.62
C LYS A 250 15.61 -20.55 -22.99
N GLY A 251 16.80 -21.08 -23.27
CA GLY A 251 17.25 -21.39 -24.63
C GLY A 251 16.57 -22.64 -25.25
N LYS A 252 15.68 -23.35 -24.53
CA LYS A 252 14.97 -24.54 -25.02
C LYS A 252 13.57 -24.67 -24.40
N ALA A 253 12.59 -24.91 -25.27
CA ALA A 253 11.20 -25.19 -24.93
C ALA A 253 11.08 -26.45 -24.07
N SER A 254 10.45 -26.33 -22.91
CA SER A 254 9.98 -27.43 -22.08
C SER A 254 8.48 -27.26 -21.88
N ASP A 255 7.70 -28.32 -22.10
CA ASP A 255 6.24 -28.44 -21.92
C ASP A 255 5.73 -28.26 -20.46
N ALA A 256 6.57 -27.76 -19.55
CA ALA A 256 6.17 -27.46 -18.18
C ALA A 256 5.50 -26.07 -18.14
N PRO A 257 4.48 -25.85 -17.27
CA PRO A 257 3.88 -24.54 -17.03
C PRO A 257 4.99 -23.53 -16.78
N SER A 258 4.96 -22.40 -17.48
CA SER A 258 5.97 -21.39 -17.25
C SER A 258 5.78 -20.76 -15.87
N PRO A 259 6.87 -20.34 -15.19
CA PRO A 259 6.74 -19.57 -13.95
C PRO A 259 5.95 -18.27 -14.16
N ALA A 260 5.93 -17.73 -15.38
CA ALA A 260 5.13 -16.57 -15.75
C ALA A 260 3.63 -16.90 -15.83
N ASP A 261 3.25 -18.05 -16.39
CA ASP A 261 1.85 -18.50 -16.47
C ASP A 261 1.30 -18.78 -15.07
N GLU A 262 2.07 -19.46 -14.21
CA GLU A 262 1.68 -19.69 -12.81
C GLU A 262 1.50 -18.38 -12.03
N LEU A 263 2.35 -17.38 -12.32
CA LEU A 263 2.26 -16.06 -11.70
C LEU A 263 1.01 -15.32 -12.21
N MET A 264 0.67 -15.45 -13.49
CA MET A 264 -0.54 -14.86 -14.05
C MET A 264 -1.80 -15.48 -13.45
N GLU A 265 -1.83 -16.81 -13.30
CA GLU A 265 -2.93 -17.50 -12.63
C GLU A 265 -3.05 -17.08 -11.16
N TYR A 266 -1.91 -16.93 -10.46
CA TYR A 266 -1.86 -16.41 -9.09
C TYR A 266 -2.35 -14.96 -8.99
N ALA A 267 -1.99 -14.09 -9.94
CA ALA A 267 -2.48 -12.71 -9.99
C ALA A 267 -4.00 -12.68 -10.20
N LEU A 268 -4.53 -13.56 -11.07
CA LEU A 268 -5.97 -13.70 -11.29
C LEU A 268 -6.70 -14.22 -10.04
N SER A 269 -6.15 -15.20 -9.32
CA SER A 269 -6.79 -15.71 -8.09
C SER A 269 -6.83 -14.65 -7.00
N ILE A 270 -5.72 -13.94 -6.74
CA ILE A 270 -5.70 -12.81 -5.80
C ILE A 270 -6.75 -11.76 -6.18
N CYS A 271 -6.82 -11.41 -7.48
CA CYS A 271 -7.75 -10.42 -7.99
C CYS A 271 -9.22 -10.79 -7.70
N MET A 272 -9.56 -12.07 -7.79
CA MET A 272 -10.93 -12.54 -7.57
C MET A 272 -11.26 -12.79 -6.09
N ASP A 273 -10.29 -13.30 -5.31
CA ASP A 273 -10.54 -13.79 -3.95
C ASP A 273 -10.26 -12.74 -2.87
N LEU A 274 -9.26 -11.86 -3.08
CA LEU A 274 -8.78 -10.91 -2.07
C LEU A 274 -9.19 -9.46 -2.36
N VAL A 275 -9.28 -9.05 -3.63
CA VAL A 275 -9.58 -7.66 -3.98
C VAL A 275 -11.07 -7.35 -3.82
N GLN A 276 -11.39 -6.64 -2.74
CA GLN A 276 -12.76 -6.26 -2.39
C GLN A 276 -13.28 -5.07 -3.22
N GLU A 277 -12.41 -4.12 -3.57
CA GLU A 277 -12.80 -2.93 -4.30
C GLU A 277 -13.04 -3.25 -5.78
N ARG A 278 -14.29 -3.08 -6.25
CA ARG A 278 -14.70 -3.43 -7.63
C ARG A 278 -13.95 -2.61 -8.69
N SER A 279 -13.73 -1.32 -8.47
CA SER A 279 -12.97 -0.43 -9.36
C SER A 279 -11.56 -0.97 -9.57
N PHE A 280 -10.84 -1.16 -8.46
CA PHE A 280 -9.47 -1.66 -8.50
C PHE A 280 -9.37 -3.08 -9.08
N ARG A 281 -10.32 -3.97 -8.75
CA ARG A 281 -10.40 -5.30 -9.38
C ARG A 281 -10.54 -5.21 -10.91
N THR A 282 -11.34 -4.27 -11.40
CA THR A 282 -11.52 -4.04 -12.84
C THR A 282 -10.22 -3.55 -13.48
N GLU A 283 -9.47 -2.67 -12.80
CA GLU A 283 -8.18 -2.18 -13.28
C GLU A 283 -7.12 -3.29 -13.35
N ILE A 284 -7.04 -4.15 -12.33
CA ILE A 284 -6.14 -5.32 -12.36
C ILE A 284 -6.51 -6.26 -13.51
N LEU A 285 -7.81 -6.58 -13.69
CA LEU A 285 -8.25 -7.47 -14.77
C LEU A 285 -7.91 -6.90 -16.15
N ARG A 286 -8.06 -5.58 -16.36
CA ARG A 286 -7.64 -4.92 -17.61
C ARG A 286 -6.13 -5.01 -17.81
N LEU A 287 -5.34 -4.75 -16.76
CA LEU A 287 -3.89 -4.88 -16.82
C LEU A 287 -3.46 -6.30 -17.18
N ILE A 288 -4.11 -7.32 -16.59
CA ILE A 288 -3.85 -8.73 -16.91
C ILE A 288 -4.24 -9.03 -18.36
N LEU A 289 -5.40 -8.56 -18.82
CA LEU A 289 -5.85 -8.72 -20.20
C LEU A 289 -4.87 -8.09 -21.20
N ASP A 290 -4.39 -6.88 -20.93
CA ASP A 290 -3.37 -6.20 -21.75
C ASP A 290 -2.10 -7.05 -21.83
N LEU A 291 -1.62 -7.56 -20.68
CA LEU A 291 -0.41 -8.37 -20.61
C LEU A 291 -0.56 -9.71 -21.34
N LEU A 292 -1.72 -10.35 -21.27
CA LEU A 292 -2.00 -11.59 -22.00
C LEU A 292 -2.01 -11.35 -23.52
N ASN A 293 -2.56 -10.23 -23.98
CA ASN A 293 -2.59 -9.87 -25.40
C ASN A 293 -1.21 -9.49 -25.97
N ASP A 294 -0.28 -9.03 -25.13
CA ASP A 294 1.10 -8.70 -25.53
C ASP A 294 1.98 -9.97 -25.81
N ILE A 295 1.53 -11.17 -25.41
CA ILE A 295 2.28 -12.42 -25.55
C ILE A 295 2.14 -12.96 -26.99
N PRO A 296 3.23 -13.47 -27.63
CA PRO A 296 3.19 -13.95 -29.02
C PRO A 296 2.23 -15.14 -29.25
N ASN A 297 2.06 -16.01 -28.25
CA ASN A 297 1.08 -17.09 -28.25
C ASN A 297 0.18 -16.93 -27.01
N PRO A 298 -0.89 -16.14 -27.11
CA PRO A 298 -1.74 -15.87 -25.96
C PRO A 298 -2.56 -17.11 -25.56
N ASP A 299 -2.68 -17.37 -24.26
CA ASP A 299 -3.65 -18.34 -23.75
C ASP A 299 -5.06 -17.73 -23.81
N TYR A 300 -5.79 -18.06 -24.87
CA TYR A 300 -7.16 -17.61 -25.07
C TYR A 300 -8.12 -18.09 -23.97
N PHE A 301 -7.80 -19.15 -23.23
CA PHE A 301 -8.62 -19.58 -22.09
C PHE A 301 -8.50 -18.58 -20.93
N ALA A 302 -7.28 -18.18 -20.57
CA ALA A 302 -7.03 -17.14 -19.58
C ALA A 302 -7.63 -15.78 -20.00
N ILE A 303 -7.50 -15.41 -21.28
CA ILE A 303 -8.11 -14.17 -21.82
C ILE A 303 -9.64 -14.25 -21.71
N ALA A 304 -10.26 -15.35 -22.12
CA ALA A 304 -11.71 -15.53 -22.02
C ALA A 304 -12.19 -15.44 -20.57
N LYS A 305 -11.46 -16.01 -19.61
CA LYS A 305 -11.74 -15.90 -18.18
C LYS A 305 -11.71 -14.44 -17.72
N CYS A 306 -10.70 -13.67 -18.13
CA CYS A 306 -10.61 -12.23 -17.81
C CYS A 306 -11.78 -11.43 -18.38
N VAL A 307 -12.12 -11.64 -19.65
CA VAL A 307 -13.22 -10.95 -20.33
C VAL A 307 -14.58 -11.28 -19.68
N VAL A 308 -14.79 -12.53 -19.29
CA VAL A 308 -15.99 -12.93 -18.53
C VAL A 308 -16.06 -12.21 -17.18
N TYR A 309 -14.95 -12.07 -16.46
CA TYR A 309 -14.92 -11.35 -15.20
C TYR A 309 -15.06 -9.82 -15.35
N LEU A 310 -14.55 -9.26 -16.44
CA LEU A 310 -14.77 -7.86 -16.82
C LEU A 310 -16.21 -7.60 -17.26
N ASN A 311 -16.93 -8.66 -17.69
CA ASN A 311 -18.29 -8.59 -18.22
C ASN A 311 -18.41 -7.54 -19.35
N SER A 312 -17.42 -7.56 -20.26
CA SER A 312 -17.33 -6.66 -21.42
C SER A 312 -17.64 -7.42 -22.70
N ASP A 313 -18.77 -7.10 -23.32
CA ASP A 313 -19.19 -7.65 -24.60
C ASP A 313 -18.31 -7.15 -25.76
N GLU A 314 -17.79 -5.92 -25.65
CA GLU A 314 -16.85 -5.35 -26.61
C GLU A 314 -15.55 -6.16 -26.69
N GLU A 315 -14.91 -6.42 -25.54
CA GLU A 315 -13.67 -7.21 -25.46
C GLU A 315 -13.88 -8.67 -25.92
N ALA A 316 -15.04 -9.26 -25.59
CA ALA A 316 -15.39 -10.60 -26.05
C ALA A 316 -15.54 -10.65 -27.59
N SER A 317 -16.23 -9.66 -28.15
CA SER A 317 -16.41 -9.57 -29.60
C SER A 317 -15.08 -9.36 -30.34
N HIS A 318 -14.19 -8.54 -29.77
CA HIS A 318 -12.86 -8.29 -30.32
C HIS A 318 -12.01 -9.56 -30.31
N MET A 319 -11.95 -10.26 -29.17
CA MET A 319 -11.24 -11.53 -29.03
C MET A 319 -11.72 -12.57 -30.06
N LEU A 320 -13.04 -12.77 -30.19
CA LEU A 320 -13.60 -13.72 -31.14
C LEU A 320 -13.29 -13.34 -32.59
N ARG A 321 -13.37 -12.05 -32.95
CA ARG A 321 -12.99 -11.57 -34.29
C ARG A 321 -11.51 -11.80 -34.57
N GLN A 322 -10.63 -11.56 -33.60
CA GLN A 322 -9.21 -11.80 -33.72
C GLN A 322 -8.92 -13.29 -33.94
N LEU A 323 -9.58 -14.17 -33.19
CA LEU A 323 -9.48 -15.62 -33.36
C LEU A 323 -9.93 -16.06 -34.77
N VAL A 324 -11.08 -15.61 -35.24
CA VAL A 324 -11.58 -15.93 -36.59
C VAL A 324 -10.60 -15.43 -37.68
N SER A 325 -10.06 -14.23 -37.53
CA SER A 325 -9.07 -13.69 -38.49
C SER A 325 -7.73 -14.42 -38.46
N ASN A 326 -7.39 -15.05 -37.33
CA ASN A 326 -6.18 -15.86 -37.17
C ASN A 326 -6.39 -17.31 -37.61
N GLU A 327 -7.60 -17.86 -37.47
CA GLU A 327 -7.98 -19.18 -38.00
C GLU A 327 -7.88 -19.22 -39.53
N ASP A 328 -8.13 -18.11 -40.22
CA ASP A 328 -7.85 -17.97 -41.65
C ASP A 328 -6.35 -18.10 -42.00
N ARG A 329 -5.43 -17.97 -41.03
CA ARG A 329 -3.98 -18.14 -41.25
C ARG A 329 -3.46 -19.52 -40.90
N VAL A 330 -4.03 -20.17 -39.88
CA VAL A 330 -3.66 -21.54 -39.46
C VAL A 330 -4.29 -22.60 -40.37
N SER A 331 -5.42 -22.28 -41.02
CA SER A 331 -6.15 -23.20 -41.90
C SER A 331 -5.59 -23.32 -43.34
N ILE A 332 -4.49 -22.62 -43.68
CA ILE A 332 -3.86 -22.67 -45.03
C ILE A 332 -2.51 -23.42 -45.02
N THR A 333 -2.07 -23.97 -43.87
CA THR A 333 -0.79 -24.70 -43.77
C THR A 333 -0.92 -26.12 -43.23
N ASN A 334 -2.03 -26.79 -43.49
CA ASN A 334 -2.14 -28.26 -43.42
C ASN A 334 -2.79 -28.80 -44.69
#